data_AF-A0A928T5Y4-F1
#
_entry.id   AF-A0A928T5Y4-F1
#
_cell.length_a   1.000
_cell.length_b   1.000
_cell.length_c   1.000
_cell.angle_alpha   90.00
_cell.angle_beta   90.00
_cell.angle_gamma   90.00
#
_symmetry.space_group_name_H-M   'P 1'
#
loop_
_entity.id
_entity.type
_entity.pdbx_description
1 polymer ?
#
loop_
_entity_poly.entity_id
_entity_poly.type
_entity_poly.pdbx_seq_one_letter_code
_entity_poly.pdbx_strand_id
1 'polypeptide(L)'
;MIWKYSRATAAHALLLACAALAQGQAPAPPVAPAAPAAGSVITGAGAEPAAPARLGKLIALGSQPDWKRLEAFANTMTRAELEGALQKIYTDGSALPLPWRIEQEALIIQTGDAAAPEVRIPLAVRAEPPPYTSRTWHRAGELPPLKADKPPLTDIHIAIDPGHIGGSFSVMEERFLSFQPPEAIQEGVLTLVTAQVLAERLRALGAYVTLVRDKLEPVTDLRPPALRDAAVTVLRDAGFTDFKETYDGLAGDAKIITVQWQSEKLFYRVGEIHARAKKVNQQIKPDLVLCLHYNAEAWGDANAPQYSPLNHYHVLVNGCYAPVEVEQADVRFEMFQRLLSRVHEEELPLADAVSRGLAAATGLPPYVYTTPNARRVTEDPGVYARNLLANRLYNCPVVYLEPYVMNHEETYHRLLAGHFIGRTLIAGRLQTSAIEDYVRGVVKGLVTYYQTRRKPL
;
A
#
# COMPACT_ATOMS: atom_id res chain seq x y z
N MET A 1 67.39 9.88 -35.41
CA MET A 1 68.37 10.89 -34.94
C MET A 1 68.17 11.06 -33.44
N ILE A 2 69.27 11.14 -32.66
CA ILE A 2 69.57 12.13 -31.60
C ILE A 2 68.42 12.50 -30.62
N TRP A 3 68.50 12.51 -29.27
CA TRP A 3 69.46 12.21 -28.16
C TRP A 3 68.57 12.25 -26.87
N LYS A 4 68.95 11.95 -25.60
CA LYS A 4 69.91 11.04 -24.93
C LYS A 4 69.68 11.20 -23.40
N TYR A 5 69.60 10.10 -22.61
CA TYR A 5 70.03 10.03 -21.19
C TYR A 5 69.19 10.90 -20.18
N SER A 6 69.16 10.70 -18.85
CA SER A 6 69.74 9.69 -17.93
C SER A 6 69.08 9.74 -16.53
N ARG A 7 69.14 8.59 -15.82
CA ARG A 7 69.39 8.42 -14.35
C ARG A 7 68.35 9.03 -13.35
N ALA A 8 67.74 8.23 -12.46
CA ALA A 8 68.32 7.59 -11.25
C ALA A 8 68.71 8.64 -10.18
N THR A 9 68.44 8.53 -8.87
CA THR A 9 68.18 7.40 -7.93
C THR A 9 67.46 8.02 -6.70
N ALA A 10 66.79 7.36 -5.75
CA ALA A 10 67.22 6.29 -4.83
C ALA A 10 65.96 5.80 -4.03
N ALA A 11 65.79 4.50 -3.73
CA ALA A 11 66.17 3.85 -2.45
C ALA A 11 65.36 4.34 -1.21
N HIS A 12 64.84 3.53 -0.29
CA HIS A 12 64.56 2.08 -0.15
C HIS A 12 64.03 1.88 1.29
N ALA A 13 63.28 0.79 1.52
CA ALA A 13 63.14 0.06 2.80
C ALA A 13 62.26 0.60 3.96
N LEU A 14 61.11 -0.07 4.15
CA LEU A 14 60.81 -0.96 5.30
C LEU A 14 59.68 -1.93 4.89
N LEU A 15 59.97 -3.22 4.68
CA LEU A 15 59.62 -4.35 5.57
C LEU A 15 58.16 -4.32 6.08
N LEU A 16 57.22 -5.13 5.58
CA LEU A 16 57.03 -6.61 5.66
C LEU A 16 56.07 -7.06 6.78
N ALA A 17 55.23 -8.04 6.44
CA ALA A 17 54.39 -8.89 7.30
C ALA A 17 53.17 -8.24 7.99
N CYS A 18 51.97 -8.47 7.42
CA CYS A 18 51.08 -9.55 7.85
C CYS A 18 49.84 -9.66 6.94
N ALA A 19 49.44 -10.89 6.60
CA ALA A 19 48.22 -11.17 5.86
C ALA A 19 47.18 -11.83 6.78
N ALA A 20 45.97 -11.27 6.88
CA ALA A 20 44.76 -11.96 7.34
C ALA A 20 43.50 -11.11 7.11
N LEU A 21 42.42 -11.74 6.63
CA LEU A 21 41.00 -11.35 6.75
C LEU A 21 40.61 -9.97 6.12
N ALA A 22 39.97 -9.88 4.95
CA ALA A 22 38.66 -10.41 4.53
C ALA A 22 37.45 -9.74 5.22
N GLN A 23 36.45 -9.38 4.40
CA GLN A 23 35.15 -8.76 4.74
C GLN A 23 35.19 -7.26 5.13
N GLY A 24 35.52 -6.41 4.15
CA GLY A 24 34.95 -5.06 4.13
C GLY A 24 33.44 -5.15 3.86
N GLN A 25 32.62 -4.62 4.77
CA GLN A 25 31.17 -4.55 4.57
C GLN A 25 30.85 -3.70 3.34
N ALA A 26 30.04 -4.22 2.42
CA ALA A 26 29.47 -3.40 1.37
C ALA A 26 28.56 -2.32 2.02
N PRO A 27 28.60 -1.06 1.55
CA PRO A 27 27.67 -0.05 2.03
C PRO A 27 26.24 -0.50 1.74
N ALA A 28 25.33 -0.28 2.70
CA ALA A 28 23.92 -0.60 2.51
C ALA A 28 23.36 0.16 1.28
N PRO A 29 22.57 -0.49 0.41
CA PRO A 29 21.98 0.18 -0.73
C PRO A 29 21.03 1.29 -0.25
N PRO A 30 21.04 2.48 -0.88
CA PRO A 30 20.06 3.52 -0.58
C PRO A 30 18.66 3.01 -0.93
N VAL A 31 17.73 3.20 0.01
CA VAL A 31 16.35 2.72 -0.11
C VAL A 31 15.64 3.43 -1.26
N ALA A 32 14.86 2.70 -2.04
CA ALA A 32 13.89 3.31 -2.95
C ALA A 32 12.98 4.31 -2.23
N PRO A 33 12.41 5.31 -2.93
CA PRO A 33 11.24 6.01 -2.43
C PRO A 33 10.08 5.01 -2.35
N ALA A 34 10.00 4.27 -1.24
CA ALA A 34 8.80 3.59 -0.83
C ALA A 34 7.65 4.58 -0.97
N ALA A 35 6.47 4.14 -1.44
CA ALA A 35 5.27 4.94 -1.31
C ALA A 35 5.21 5.46 0.14
N PRO A 36 5.26 6.78 0.42
CA PRO A 36 5.25 7.25 1.78
C PRO A 36 4.04 6.72 2.54
N ALA A 37 4.32 5.83 3.51
CA ALA A 37 3.66 5.94 4.81
C ALA A 37 3.90 7.38 5.30
N ALA A 38 2.98 7.91 6.13
CA ALA A 38 2.95 9.33 6.55
C ALA A 38 4.37 9.93 6.64
N GLY A 39 4.72 10.76 5.64
CA GLY A 39 6.11 10.94 5.21
C GLY A 39 7.02 11.49 6.29
N SER A 40 8.33 11.27 6.16
CA SER A 40 9.35 11.86 7.05
C SER A 40 9.08 13.33 7.27
N VAL A 41 8.55 13.66 8.45
CA VAL A 41 8.24 15.03 8.82
C VAL A 41 9.57 15.68 9.18
N ILE A 42 10.07 16.54 8.31
CA ILE A 42 11.08 17.53 8.69
C ILE A 42 10.36 18.52 9.59
N THR A 43 10.36 18.27 10.90
CA THR A 43 9.60 19.04 11.88
C THR A 43 10.24 20.41 12.10
N GLY A 44 9.51 21.48 11.78
CA GLY A 44 9.80 22.81 12.33
C GLY A 44 9.57 22.83 13.86
N ALA A 45 10.37 23.61 14.59
CA ALA A 45 10.30 23.70 16.05
C ALA A 45 9.07 24.53 16.52
N GLY A 46 7.91 23.87 16.62
CA GLY A 46 6.69 24.40 17.23
C GLY A 46 6.45 23.84 18.63
N ALA A 47 5.72 24.57 19.48
CA ALA A 47 5.31 24.09 20.79
C ALA A 47 4.14 23.09 20.68
N GLU A 48 4.15 22.00 21.47
CA GLU A 48 3.10 20.99 21.42
C GLU A 48 1.74 21.52 21.94
N PRO A 49 0.62 21.23 21.24
CA PRO A 49 -0.72 21.55 21.71
C PRO A 49 -1.17 20.62 22.85
N ALA A 50 -2.13 21.07 23.65
CA ALA A 50 -2.72 20.28 24.72
C ALA A 50 -3.36 18.97 24.21
N ALA A 51 -3.24 17.88 24.99
CA ALA A 51 -3.53 16.52 24.53
C ALA A 51 -4.91 16.29 23.87
N PRO A 52 -6.04 16.85 24.36
CA PRO A 52 -7.33 16.71 23.67
C PRO A 52 -7.31 17.32 22.26
N ALA A 53 -6.76 18.52 22.12
CA ALA A 53 -6.65 19.21 20.83
C ALA A 53 -5.66 18.50 19.87
N ARG A 54 -4.64 17.81 20.39
CA ARG A 54 -3.73 16.97 19.59
C ARG A 54 -4.47 15.75 19.01
N LEU A 55 -5.20 15.03 19.86
CA LEU A 55 -5.86 13.76 19.50
C LEU A 55 -7.17 13.91 18.71
N GLY A 56 -7.72 15.12 18.64
CA GLY A 56 -8.88 15.47 17.81
C GLY A 56 -8.52 15.89 16.37
N LYS A 57 -7.23 15.93 16.02
CA LYS A 57 -6.78 16.26 14.66
C LYS A 57 -7.13 15.14 13.68
N LEU A 58 -7.40 15.51 12.43
CA LEU A 58 -7.66 14.60 11.31
C LEU A 58 -6.48 14.63 10.32
N ILE A 59 -6.33 13.57 9.52
CA ILE A 59 -5.50 13.71 8.31
C ILE A 59 -6.13 14.71 7.33
N ALA A 60 -5.33 15.24 6.40
CA ALA A 60 -5.83 16.13 5.37
C ALA A 60 -6.97 15.47 4.57
N LEU A 61 -8.08 16.20 4.36
CA LEU A 61 -9.33 15.69 3.76
C LEU A 61 -10.01 14.54 4.52
N GLY A 62 -9.57 14.26 5.75
CA GLY A 62 -10.18 13.31 6.69
C GLY A 62 -11.61 13.69 7.07
N SER A 63 -12.34 12.72 7.62
CA SER A 63 -13.73 12.90 8.08
C SER A 63 -13.81 12.72 9.59
N GLN A 64 -14.66 13.52 10.25
CA GLN A 64 -14.86 13.39 11.70
C GLN A 64 -15.38 11.97 12.05
N PRO A 65 -14.74 11.27 13.01
CA PRO A 65 -15.18 9.94 13.43
C PRO A 65 -16.58 9.93 14.03
N ASP A 66 -17.37 8.92 13.65
CA ASP A 66 -18.58 8.54 14.39
C ASP A 66 -18.23 7.42 15.37
N TRP A 67 -17.60 7.81 16.50
CA TRP A 67 -17.10 6.89 17.53
C TRP A 67 -18.14 5.89 18.02
N LYS A 68 -19.44 6.27 18.03
CA LYS A 68 -20.55 5.40 18.45
C LYS A 68 -20.71 4.17 17.56
N ARG A 69 -20.27 4.22 16.29
CA ARG A 69 -20.29 3.04 15.41
C ARG A 69 -19.41 1.90 15.90
N LEU A 70 -18.43 2.17 16.77
CA LEU A 70 -17.62 1.12 17.39
C LEU A 70 -18.39 0.36 18.49
N GLU A 71 -19.42 0.97 19.10
CA GLU A 71 -20.26 0.33 20.14
C GLU A 71 -21.04 -0.88 19.58
N ALA A 72 -21.24 -0.95 18.27
CA ALA A 72 -21.82 -2.12 17.59
C ALA A 72 -20.97 -3.41 17.73
N PHE A 73 -19.71 -3.29 18.17
CA PHE A 73 -18.82 -4.43 18.46
C PHE A 73 -18.70 -4.74 19.97
N ALA A 74 -19.50 -4.10 20.82
CA ALA A 74 -19.53 -4.38 22.25
C ALA A 74 -19.83 -5.86 22.54
N ASN A 75 -19.06 -6.47 23.43
CA ASN A 75 -19.18 -7.88 23.85
C ASN A 75 -18.97 -8.91 22.72
N THR A 76 -18.30 -8.57 21.61
CA THR A 76 -17.97 -9.54 20.55
C THR A 76 -16.55 -10.10 20.67
N MET A 77 -15.59 -9.26 21.06
CA MET A 77 -14.15 -9.59 21.08
C MET A 77 -13.65 -9.73 22.51
N THR A 78 -12.89 -10.80 22.78
CA THR A 78 -12.22 -11.01 24.06
C THR A 78 -10.97 -10.14 24.19
N ARG A 79 -10.53 -9.91 25.43
CA ARG A 79 -9.27 -9.20 25.71
C ARG A 79 -8.07 -9.84 25.01
N ALA A 80 -7.96 -11.16 25.03
CA ALA A 80 -6.82 -11.89 24.44
C ALA A 80 -6.79 -11.80 22.90
N GLU A 81 -7.96 -11.81 22.24
CA GLU A 81 -8.05 -11.55 20.79
C GLU A 81 -7.62 -10.12 20.45
N LEU A 82 -8.10 -9.12 21.20
CA LEU A 82 -7.77 -7.71 21.01
C LEU A 82 -6.27 -7.46 21.17
N GLU A 83 -5.68 -7.91 22.28
CA GLU A 83 -4.24 -7.77 22.56
C GLU A 83 -3.41 -8.50 21.49
N GLY A 84 -3.83 -9.70 21.08
CA GLY A 84 -3.19 -10.47 20.03
C GLY A 84 -3.25 -9.80 18.66
N ALA A 85 -4.40 -9.25 18.26
CA ALA A 85 -4.58 -8.55 16.98
C ALA A 85 -3.79 -7.23 16.95
N LEU A 86 -3.80 -6.45 18.05
CA LEU A 86 -2.98 -5.24 18.18
C LEU A 86 -1.50 -5.56 18.01
N GLN A 87 -0.97 -6.49 18.82
CA GLN A 87 0.46 -6.82 18.85
C GLN A 87 0.97 -7.43 17.53
N LYS A 88 0.18 -8.32 16.91
CA LYS A 88 0.64 -9.12 15.76
C LYS A 88 0.34 -8.46 14.41
N ILE A 89 -0.66 -7.57 14.34
CA ILE A 89 -1.15 -7.03 13.06
C ILE A 89 -1.20 -5.51 13.09
N TYR A 90 -1.89 -4.90 14.06
CA TYR A 90 -2.32 -3.50 13.93
C TYR A 90 -1.31 -2.45 14.41
N THR A 91 -0.54 -2.64 15.47
CA THR A 91 0.45 -1.62 15.93
C THR A 91 1.83 -1.87 15.34
N ASP A 92 2.68 -0.85 15.21
CA ASP A 92 4.08 -1.00 14.79
C ASP A 92 4.98 -1.74 15.80
N GLY A 93 4.48 -2.01 17.01
CA GLY A 93 5.20 -2.71 18.09
C GLY A 93 6.16 -1.82 18.88
N SER A 94 6.15 -0.50 18.67
CA SER A 94 6.86 0.46 19.50
C SER A 94 6.28 0.53 20.92
N ALA A 95 7.10 0.99 21.87
CA ALA A 95 6.71 1.18 23.28
C ALA A 95 6.20 2.61 23.58
N LEU A 96 5.91 3.41 22.54
CA LEU A 96 5.38 4.76 22.72
C LEU A 96 3.93 4.71 23.23
N PRO A 97 3.48 5.73 23.99
CA PRO A 97 2.11 5.77 24.50
C PRO A 97 1.10 5.82 23.34
N LEU A 98 0.06 5.00 23.46
CA LEU A 98 -1.03 4.92 22.48
C LEU A 98 -2.29 5.58 23.06
N PRO A 99 -3.12 6.26 22.24
CA PRO A 99 -4.34 6.94 22.67
C PRO A 99 -5.52 5.97 23.00
N TRP A 100 -5.22 4.86 23.66
CA TRP A 100 -6.19 3.92 24.22
C TRP A 100 -5.57 3.11 25.37
N ARG A 101 -6.42 2.50 26.19
CA ARG A 101 -6.04 1.52 27.20
C ARG A 101 -6.95 0.29 27.16
N ILE A 102 -6.43 -0.85 27.60
CA ILE A 102 -7.20 -2.08 27.75
C ILE A 102 -7.36 -2.34 29.25
N GLU A 103 -8.59 -2.19 29.72
CA GLU A 103 -9.00 -2.54 31.08
C GLU A 103 -9.40 -4.03 31.14
N GLN A 104 -9.81 -4.53 32.31
CA GLN A 104 -10.16 -5.94 32.47
C GLN A 104 -11.35 -6.38 31.58
N GLU A 105 -12.33 -5.51 31.40
CA GLU A 105 -13.61 -5.80 30.72
C GLU A 105 -13.92 -4.84 29.56
N ALA A 106 -12.99 -3.96 29.18
CA ALA A 106 -13.22 -2.97 28.14
C ALA A 106 -11.94 -2.47 27.46
N LEU A 107 -12.07 -2.12 26.18
CA LEU A 107 -11.17 -1.23 25.47
C LEU A 107 -11.68 0.22 25.65
N ILE A 108 -10.79 1.13 26.04
CA ILE A 108 -11.10 2.56 26.15
C ILE A 108 -10.25 3.34 25.14
N ILE A 109 -10.90 4.04 24.21
CA ILE A 109 -10.25 4.78 23.14
C ILE A 109 -10.44 6.28 23.39
N GLN A 110 -9.37 7.06 23.35
CA GLN A 110 -9.44 8.51 23.45
C GLN A 110 -9.96 9.08 22.13
N THR A 111 -10.99 9.92 22.17
CA THR A 111 -11.67 10.43 20.97
C THR A 111 -11.00 11.68 20.40
N GLY A 112 -10.38 12.49 21.26
CA GLY A 112 -9.94 13.85 20.95
C GLY A 112 -11.04 14.92 21.06
N ASP A 113 -12.29 14.53 21.33
CA ASP A 113 -13.39 15.46 21.58
C ASP A 113 -13.47 15.80 23.07
N ALA A 114 -13.35 17.09 23.43
CA ALA A 114 -13.46 17.54 24.81
C ALA A 114 -14.85 17.28 25.43
N ALA A 115 -15.92 17.18 24.64
CA ALA A 115 -17.27 16.90 25.12
C ALA A 115 -17.52 15.39 25.36
N ALA A 116 -16.78 14.52 24.67
CA ALA A 116 -16.90 13.07 24.76
C ALA A 116 -15.50 12.41 24.70
N PRO A 117 -14.62 12.62 25.70
CA PRO A 117 -13.17 12.38 25.60
C PRO A 117 -12.76 10.91 25.43
N GLU A 118 -13.63 9.97 25.80
CA GLU A 118 -13.38 8.54 25.70
C GLU A 118 -14.62 7.81 25.17
N VAL A 119 -14.40 6.79 24.33
CA VAL A 119 -15.42 5.77 24.00
C VAL A 119 -15.00 4.44 24.63
N ARG A 120 -15.95 3.77 25.29
CA ARG A 120 -15.76 2.49 25.98
C ARG A 120 -16.41 1.36 25.17
N ILE A 121 -15.61 0.39 24.74
CA ILE A 121 -16.07 -0.82 24.06
C ILE A 121 -15.95 -2.01 25.01
N PRO A 122 -17.07 -2.53 25.57
CA PRO A 122 -17.07 -3.74 26.39
C PRO A 122 -16.45 -4.95 25.67
N LEU A 123 -15.63 -5.71 26.40
CA LEU A 123 -14.99 -6.92 25.91
C LEU A 123 -15.75 -8.17 26.37
N ALA A 124 -15.75 -9.18 25.52
CA ALA A 124 -16.44 -10.43 25.77
C ALA A 124 -15.63 -11.35 26.70
N VAL A 125 -16.32 -12.17 27.50
CA VAL A 125 -15.70 -13.31 28.23
C VAL A 125 -15.38 -14.45 27.26
N ARG A 126 -16.21 -14.63 26.22
CA ARG A 126 -16.04 -15.61 25.14
C ARG A 126 -16.19 -14.89 23.80
N ALA A 127 -15.38 -15.27 22.82
CA ALA A 127 -15.44 -14.71 21.48
C ALA A 127 -16.78 -15.04 20.80
N GLU A 128 -17.46 -14.01 20.33
CA GLU A 128 -18.67 -14.09 19.49
C GLU A 128 -18.42 -13.38 18.15
N PRO A 129 -19.00 -13.83 17.02
CA PRO A 129 -18.80 -13.19 15.73
C PRO A 129 -19.30 -11.73 15.74
N PRO A 130 -18.64 -10.79 15.03
CA PRO A 130 -19.16 -9.43 14.87
C PRO A 130 -20.55 -9.46 14.22
N PRO A 131 -21.50 -8.59 14.60
CA PRO A 131 -22.85 -8.61 14.05
C PRO A 131 -22.85 -8.50 12.54
N TYR A 132 -23.62 -9.34 11.85
CA TYR A 132 -23.71 -9.31 10.39
C TYR A 132 -24.11 -7.92 9.86
N THR A 133 -24.97 -7.20 10.59
CA THR A 133 -25.37 -5.81 10.31
C THR A 133 -24.26 -4.77 10.41
N SER A 134 -23.10 -5.10 10.99
CA SER A 134 -21.93 -4.20 11.06
C SER A 134 -21.14 -4.12 9.74
N ARG A 135 -21.47 -4.97 8.75
CA ARG A 135 -20.76 -5.06 7.48
C ARG A 135 -21.70 -5.31 6.29
N THR A 136 -21.13 -5.31 5.08
CA THR A 136 -21.85 -5.55 3.81
C THR A 136 -21.22 -6.68 2.97
N TRP A 137 -20.21 -7.36 3.53
CA TRP A 137 -19.40 -8.39 2.87
C TRP A 137 -19.54 -9.73 3.61
N HIS A 138 -19.33 -10.83 2.88
CA HIS A 138 -19.39 -12.19 3.40
C HIS A 138 -18.00 -12.80 3.55
N ARG A 139 -17.79 -13.56 4.62
CA ARG A 139 -16.63 -14.47 4.71
C ARG A 139 -16.81 -15.61 3.71
N ALA A 140 -15.72 -16.18 3.21
CA ALA A 140 -15.80 -17.32 2.30
C ALA A 140 -16.61 -18.50 2.89
N GLY A 141 -16.53 -18.73 4.20
CA GLY A 141 -17.31 -19.76 4.90
C GLY A 141 -18.79 -19.41 5.17
N GLU A 142 -19.23 -18.19 4.88
CA GLU A 142 -20.63 -17.75 4.98
C GLU A 142 -21.36 -17.82 3.62
N LEU A 143 -20.60 -17.90 2.52
CA LEU A 143 -21.13 -18.14 1.19
C LEU A 143 -21.59 -19.60 1.03
N PRO A 144 -22.52 -19.89 0.10
CA PRO A 144 -22.95 -21.27 -0.17
C PRO A 144 -21.76 -22.21 -0.47
N PRO A 145 -21.75 -23.46 0.05
CA PRO A 145 -20.72 -24.44 -0.28
C PRO A 145 -20.59 -24.64 -1.79
N LEU A 146 -19.34 -24.73 -2.27
CA LEU A 146 -19.04 -24.85 -3.68
C LEU A 146 -19.46 -26.24 -4.19
N LYS A 147 -20.46 -26.26 -5.07
CA LYS A 147 -20.91 -27.49 -5.74
C LYS A 147 -19.98 -27.85 -6.89
N ALA A 148 -19.80 -29.14 -7.13
CA ALA A 148 -18.86 -29.64 -8.15
C ALA A 148 -19.21 -29.22 -9.59
N ASP A 149 -20.47 -28.87 -9.87
CA ASP A 149 -20.95 -28.36 -11.17
C ASP A 149 -20.77 -26.84 -11.34
N LYS A 150 -20.29 -26.12 -10.32
CA LYS A 150 -20.21 -24.65 -10.32
C LYS A 150 -18.78 -24.13 -10.53
N PRO A 151 -18.62 -23.03 -11.29
CA PRO A 151 -17.35 -22.30 -11.36
C PRO A 151 -16.84 -21.90 -9.95
N PRO A 152 -15.53 -21.91 -9.72
CA PRO A 152 -14.95 -21.86 -8.37
C PRO A 152 -15.17 -20.53 -7.62
N LEU A 153 -15.54 -19.46 -8.33
CA LEU A 153 -15.77 -18.13 -7.75
C LEU A 153 -17.25 -17.68 -7.84
N THR A 154 -18.18 -18.61 -8.10
CA THR A 154 -19.64 -18.36 -8.10
C THR A 154 -20.09 -17.73 -6.77
N ASP A 155 -21.08 -16.83 -6.80
CA ASP A 155 -21.65 -16.14 -5.62
C ASP A 155 -20.73 -15.12 -4.91
N ILE A 156 -19.56 -14.79 -5.46
CA ILE A 156 -18.63 -13.80 -4.87
C ILE A 156 -18.69 -12.49 -5.66
N HIS A 157 -18.82 -11.35 -4.96
CA HIS A 157 -18.60 -10.03 -5.54
C HIS A 157 -17.18 -9.54 -5.29
N ILE A 158 -16.37 -9.48 -6.35
CA ILE A 158 -15.00 -8.94 -6.31
C ILE A 158 -15.00 -7.55 -6.96
N ALA A 159 -14.58 -6.53 -6.22
CA ALA A 159 -14.20 -5.26 -6.79
C ALA A 159 -12.71 -5.27 -7.15
N ILE A 160 -12.36 -4.69 -8.30
CA ILE A 160 -10.95 -4.46 -8.67
C ILE A 160 -10.72 -2.95 -8.69
N ASP A 161 -9.75 -2.49 -7.90
CA ASP A 161 -9.29 -1.11 -7.87
C ASP A 161 -7.94 -0.99 -8.60
N PRO A 162 -7.94 -0.59 -9.88
CA PRO A 162 -6.69 -0.31 -10.58
C PRO A 162 -6.08 0.98 -10.04
N GLY A 163 -4.96 0.85 -9.33
CA GLY A 163 -4.20 1.94 -8.72
C GLY A 163 -3.85 3.06 -9.68
N HIS A 164 -3.64 4.27 -9.14
CA HIS A 164 -3.37 5.49 -9.92
C HIS A 164 -4.49 5.87 -10.91
N ILE A 165 -4.33 6.94 -11.67
CA ILE A 165 -5.30 7.40 -12.68
C ILE A 165 -4.74 7.13 -14.09
N GLY A 166 -3.50 7.55 -14.35
CA GLY A 166 -2.84 7.44 -15.65
C GLY A 166 -3.31 8.49 -16.67
N GLY A 167 -2.96 8.30 -17.94
CA GLY A 167 -3.30 9.24 -19.01
C GLY A 167 -2.65 10.61 -18.79
N SER A 168 -3.43 11.69 -18.94
CA SER A 168 -2.95 13.06 -18.70
C SER A 168 -2.49 13.33 -17.27
N PHE A 169 -2.82 12.46 -16.30
CA PHE A 169 -2.45 12.61 -14.90
C PHE A 169 -1.13 11.94 -14.54
N SER A 170 -0.59 11.02 -15.37
CA SER A 170 0.54 10.16 -14.98
C SER A 170 1.81 10.92 -14.57
N VAL A 171 2.05 12.10 -15.16
CA VAL A 171 3.20 12.96 -14.83
C VAL A 171 3.01 13.63 -13.47
N MET A 172 1.80 14.13 -13.17
CA MET A 172 1.42 14.72 -11.88
C MET A 172 1.43 13.67 -10.75
N GLU A 173 1.03 12.45 -11.06
CA GLU A 173 1.10 11.31 -10.13
C GLU A 173 2.53 10.81 -9.87
N GLU A 174 3.53 11.32 -10.60
CA GLU A 174 4.91 10.85 -10.58
C GLU A 174 5.03 9.35 -10.95
N ARG A 175 4.08 8.85 -11.76
CA ARG A 175 3.96 7.45 -12.22
C ARG A 175 4.05 7.32 -13.75
N PHE A 176 4.91 8.13 -14.35
CA PHE A 176 5.30 8.09 -15.75
C PHE A 176 6.78 7.71 -15.82
N LEU A 177 7.12 6.69 -16.60
CA LEU A 177 8.48 6.16 -16.69
C LEU A 177 8.91 6.04 -18.17
N SER A 178 10.07 6.59 -18.50
CA SER A 178 10.67 6.54 -19.83
C SER A 178 12.20 6.50 -19.71
N PHE A 179 12.83 5.56 -20.39
CA PHE A 179 14.29 5.48 -20.55
C PHE A 179 14.76 6.01 -21.91
N GLN A 180 14.01 5.77 -23.00
CA GLN A 180 14.25 6.39 -24.31
C GLN A 180 12.96 6.95 -24.94
N PRO A 181 12.67 8.25 -24.79
CA PRO A 181 11.55 8.90 -25.46
C PRO A 181 11.57 8.66 -26.99
N PRO A 182 10.42 8.47 -27.65
CA PRO A 182 9.06 8.73 -27.15
C PRO A 182 8.39 7.55 -26.42
N GLU A 183 9.11 6.46 -26.14
CA GLU A 183 8.54 5.33 -25.39
C GLU A 183 8.18 5.78 -23.95
N ALA A 184 7.13 5.20 -23.36
CA ALA A 184 6.83 5.39 -21.95
C ALA A 184 5.87 4.32 -21.43
N ILE A 185 5.94 4.04 -20.13
CA ILE A 185 4.90 3.32 -19.40
C ILE A 185 4.31 4.19 -18.28
N GLN A 186 3.03 3.97 -17.99
CA GLN A 186 2.27 4.73 -17.00
C GLN A 186 1.56 3.76 -16.07
N GLU A 187 1.79 3.85 -14.76
CA GLU A 187 1.25 2.85 -13.82
C GLU A 187 -0.28 2.78 -13.90
N GLY A 188 -0.97 3.94 -13.88
CA GLY A 188 -2.43 4.01 -13.96
C GLY A 188 -3.05 3.51 -15.28
N VAL A 189 -2.26 3.39 -16.35
CA VAL A 189 -2.69 2.73 -17.60
C VAL A 189 -2.51 1.21 -17.47
N LEU A 190 -1.34 0.78 -17.01
CA LEU A 190 -1.01 -0.65 -16.82
C LEU A 190 -1.97 -1.32 -15.85
N THR A 191 -2.25 -0.70 -14.69
CA THR A 191 -3.19 -1.24 -13.70
C THR A 191 -4.59 -1.36 -14.25
N LEU A 192 -5.06 -0.40 -15.07
CA LEU A 192 -6.38 -0.45 -15.70
C LEU A 192 -6.49 -1.60 -16.71
N VAL A 193 -5.48 -1.79 -17.58
CA VAL A 193 -5.45 -2.92 -18.52
C VAL A 193 -5.41 -4.25 -17.75
N THR A 194 -4.57 -4.35 -16.72
CA THR A 194 -4.50 -5.55 -15.86
C THR A 194 -5.83 -5.81 -15.14
N ALA A 195 -6.54 -4.79 -14.68
CA ALA A 195 -7.86 -4.92 -14.08
C ALA A 195 -8.93 -5.39 -15.07
N GLN A 196 -8.89 -4.91 -16.31
CA GLN A 196 -9.80 -5.36 -17.38
C GLN A 196 -9.57 -6.85 -17.70
N VAL A 197 -8.32 -7.25 -17.92
CA VAL A 197 -7.95 -8.66 -18.19
C VAL A 197 -8.31 -9.55 -16.99
N LEU A 198 -8.00 -9.11 -15.77
CA LEU A 198 -8.37 -9.84 -14.55
C LEU A 198 -9.89 -10.01 -14.42
N ALA A 199 -10.66 -8.95 -14.70
CA ALA A 199 -12.12 -9.00 -14.61
C ALA A 199 -12.73 -10.02 -15.58
N GLU A 200 -12.20 -10.15 -16.80
CA GLU A 200 -12.61 -11.21 -17.72
C GLU A 200 -12.36 -12.61 -17.15
N ARG A 201 -11.14 -12.86 -16.64
CA ARG A 201 -10.77 -14.19 -16.10
C ARG A 201 -11.60 -14.54 -14.86
N LEU A 202 -11.86 -13.58 -13.96
CA LEU A 202 -12.67 -13.80 -12.76
C LEU A 202 -14.17 -14.01 -13.09
N ARG A 203 -14.73 -13.26 -14.04
CA ARG A 203 -16.12 -13.49 -14.53
C ARG A 203 -16.27 -14.86 -15.19
N ALA A 204 -15.29 -15.29 -15.99
CA ALA A 204 -15.27 -16.64 -16.56
C ALA A 204 -15.23 -17.76 -15.50
N LEU A 205 -14.78 -17.45 -14.28
CA LEU A 205 -14.77 -18.34 -13.12
C LEU A 205 -15.98 -18.17 -12.18
N GLY A 206 -17.00 -17.40 -12.60
CA GLY A 206 -18.28 -17.25 -11.91
C GLY A 206 -18.41 -16.03 -10.98
N ALA A 207 -17.37 -15.25 -10.79
CA ALA A 207 -17.43 -14.06 -9.92
C ALA A 207 -18.27 -12.94 -10.55
N TYR A 208 -19.03 -12.22 -9.73
CA TYR A 208 -19.51 -10.90 -10.10
C TYR A 208 -18.36 -9.90 -9.92
N VAL A 209 -18.04 -9.12 -10.95
CA VAL A 209 -16.84 -8.24 -10.94
C VAL A 209 -17.17 -6.82 -11.35
N THR A 210 -16.82 -5.88 -10.49
CA THR A 210 -16.94 -4.42 -10.71
C THR A 210 -15.56 -3.78 -10.71
N LEU A 211 -15.32 -2.82 -11.60
CA LEU A 211 -14.13 -1.97 -11.56
C LEU A 211 -14.41 -0.71 -10.74
N VAL A 212 -13.53 -0.34 -9.81
CA VAL A 212 -13.65 0.90 -9.03
C VAL A 212 -13.48 2.12 -9.94
N ARG A 213 -12.61 2.03 -10.94
CA ARG A 213 -12.60 2.89 -12.15
C ARG A 213 -12.38 2.04 -13.40
N ASP A 214 -12.93 2.48 -14.51
CA ASP A 214 -12.92 1.82 -15.82
C ASP A 214 -12.27 2.68 -16.93
N LYS A 215 -11.82 3.89 -16.58
CA LYS A 215 -11.23 4.90 -17.47
C LYS A 215 -10.00 5.58 -16.87
N LEU A 216 -9.28 6.35 -17.69
CA LEU A 216 -8.11 7.16 -17.32
C LEU A 216 -8.52 8.55 -16.81
N GLU A 217 -9.55 8.60 -15.98
CA GLU A 217 -10.06 9.81 -15.34
C GLU A 217 -10.24 9.56 -13.84
N PRO A 218 -10.07 10.58 -12.97
CA PRO A 218 -10.30 10.44 -11.54
C PRO A 218 -11.77 10.08 -11.24
N VAL A 219 -11.97 9.34 -10.15
CA VAL A 219 -13.28 9.14 -9.52
C VAL A 219 -13.69 10.38 -8.70
N THR A 220 -12.73 11.17 -8.23
CA THR A 220 -13.00 12.42 -7.51
C THR A 220 -13.33 13.60 -8.44
N ASP A 221 -14.29 14.43 -8.04
CA ASP A 221 -14.58 15.72 -8.66
C ASP A 221 -13.58 16.82 -8.26
N LEU A 222 -12.79 16.58 -7.19
CA LEU A 222 -11.77 17.51 -6.71
C LEU A 222 -10.68 17.74 -7.76
N ARG A 223 -10.11 18.95 -7.81
CA ARG A 223 -8.97 19.31 -8.65
C ARG A 223 -7.99 20.16 -7.84
N PRO A 224 -6.67 20.19 -8.18
CA PRO A 224 -5.66 20.88 -7.36
C PRO A 224 -6.01 22.32 -6.94
N PRO A 225 -6.60 23.20 -7.79
CA PRO A 225 -6.96 24.55 -7.36
C PRO A 225 -7.94 24.61 -6.18
N ALA A 226 -8.86 23.64 -6.06
CA ALA A 226 -9.82 23.55 -4.96
C ALA A 226 -9.19 23.00 -3.65
N LEU A 227 -7.93 22.55 -3.69
CA LEU A 227 -7.20 21.98 -2.56
C LEU A 227 -6.12 22.91 -2.00
N ARG A 228 -6.01 24.12 -2.54
CA ARG A 228 -4.98 25.11 -2.18
C ARG A 228 -4.92 25.37 -0.67
N ASP A 229 -6.07 25.59 -0.02
CA ASP A 229 -6.10 25.96 1.40
C ASP A 229 -5.81 24.75 2.31
N ALA A 230 -6.19 23.54 1.88
CA ALA A 230 -5.77 22.29 2.52
C ALA A 230 -4.24 22.07 2.38
N ALA A 231 -3.67 22.36 1.21
CA ALA A 231 -2.22 22.30 0.98
C ALA A 231 -1.44 23.32 1.84
N VAL A 232 -1.93 24.57 1.95
CA VAL A 232 -1.39 25.58 2.88
C VAL A 232 -1.46 25.10 4.33
N THR A 233 -2.54 24.42 4.72
CA THR A 233 -2.70 23.85 6.07
C THR A 233 -1.68 22.75 6.33
N VAL A 234 -1.51 21.81 5.39
CA VAL A 234 -0.48 20.74 5.46
C VAL A 234 0.93 21.30 5.61
N LEU A 235 1.29 22.36 4.87
CA LEU A 235 2.60 22.99 4.97
C LEU A 235 2.84 23.64 6.34
N ARG A 236 1.86 24.41 6.83
CA ARG A 236 1.93 25.04 8.16
C ARG A 236 1.98 24.03 9.30
N ASP A 237 1.20 22.96 9.19
CA ASP A 237 1.16 21.86 10.16
C ASP A 237 2.48 21.07 10.23
N ALA A 238 3.24 21.02 9.14
CA ALA A 238 4.60 20.47 9.11
C ALA A 238 5.66 21.47 9.63
N GLY A 239 5.26 22.71 9.98
CA GLY A 239 6.14 23.77 10.49
C GLY A 239 6.75 24.67 9.41
N PHE A 240 6.34 24.56 8.14
CA PHE A 240 6.81 25.44 7.08
C PHE A 240 6.04 26.77 7.10
N THR A 241 6.80 27.87 7.23
CA THR A 241 6.27 29.24 7.26
C THR A 241 6.62 30.07 6.03
N ASP A 242 7.71 29.71 5.33
CA ASP A 242 8.14 30.27 4.06
C ASP A 242 8.05 29.18 2.97
N PHE A 243 6.99 29.22 2.17
CA PHE A 243 6.72 28.28 1.09
C PHE A 243 6.20 29.02 -0.15
N LYS A 244 6.52 28.49 -1.33
CA LYS A 244 6.12 29.09 -2.62
C LYS A 244 4.76 28.58 -3.09
N GLU A 245 4.03 29.39 -3.84
CA GLU A 245 2.77 28.96 -4.46
C GLU A 245 3.00 27.86 -5.50
N THR A 246 3.92 28.08 -6.46
CA THR A 246 4.27 27.12 -7.52
C THR A 246 5.68 26.55 -7.34
N TYR A 247 5.96 25.46 -8.05
CA TYR A 247 7.30 24.87 -8.14
C TYR A 247 8.08 25.31 -9.40
N ASP A 248 7.69 26.41 -10.03
CA ASP A 248 8.39 26.94 -11.20
C ASP A 248 9.85 27.27 -10.87
N GLY A 249 10.77 26.76 -11.69
CA GLY A 249 12.21 26.89 -11.46
C GLY A 249 12.76 26.10 -10.27
N LEU A 250 11.97 25.21 -9.65
CA LEU A 250 12.43 24.26 -8.64
C LEU A 250 12.64 22.87 -9.26
N ALA A 251 13.60 22.12 -8.70
CA ALA A 251 13.89 20.75 -9.07
C ALA A 251 14.09 19.87 -7.82
N GLY A 252 13.95 18.55 -7.98
CA GLY A 252 14.06 17.59 -6.87
C GLY A 252 13.10 17.91 -5.72
N ASP A 253 13.54 17.66 -4.49
CA ASP A 253 12.72 17.78 -3.29
C ASP A 253 12.28 19.20 -2.96
N ALA A 254 12.90 20.24 -3.54
CA ALA A 254 12.50 21.63 -3.32
C ALA A 254 11.04 21.91 -3.71
N LYS A 255 10.49 21.15 -4.68
CA LYS A 255 9.07 21.27 -5.07
C LYS A 255 8.08 20.80 -4.00
N ILE A 256 8.51 19.93 -3.08
CA ILE A 256 7.66 19.33 -2.04
C ILE A 256 7.11 20.40 -1.09
N ILE A 257 7.86 21.49 -0.87
CA ILE A 257 7.52 22.60 0.02
C ILE A 257 6.82 23.73 -0.79
N THR A 258 5.91 23.35 -1.70
CA THR A 258 5.10 24.30 -2.49
C THR A 258 3.62 23.98 -2.40
N VAL A 259 2.78 25.02 -2.48
CA VAL A 259 1.33 24.88 -2.40
C VAL A 259 0.80 24.06 -3.57
N GLN A 260 1.34 24.26 -4.78
CA GLN A 260 0.99 23.50 -5.98
C GLN A 260 1.25 21.99 -5.80
N TRP A 261 2.47 21.58 -5.44
CA TRP A 261 2.79 20.14 -5.32
C TRP A 261 1.95 19.47 -4.23
N GLN A 262 1.73 20.15 -3.10
CA GLN A 262 0.87 19.62 -2.03
C GLN A 262 -0.60 19.55 -2.49
N SER A 263 -1.10 20.51 -3.28
CA SER A 263 -2.45 20.46 -3.86
C SER A 263 -2.63 19.31 -4.85
N GLU A 264 -1.62 19.07 -5.70
CA GLU A 264 -1.57 17.96 -6.65
C GLU A 264 -1.53 16.61 -5.92
N LYS A 265 -0.68 16.48 -4.89
CA LYS A 265 -0.60 15.29 -4.03
C LYS A 265 -1.89 15.04 -3.26
N LEU A 266 -2.52 16.08 -2.70
CA LEU A 266 -3.83 15.94 -2.04
C LEU A 266 -4.91 15.49 -3.03
N PHE A 267 -4.84 15.91 -4.30
CA PHE A 267 -5.76 15.44 -5.34
C PHE A 267 -5.61 13.93 -5.60
N TYR A 268 -4.46 13.48 -6.12
CA TYR A 268 -4.32 12.09 -6.59
C TYR A 268 -4.11 11.08 -5.46
N ARG A 269 -3.54 11.49 -4.32
CA ARG A 269 -3.10 10.58 -3.25
C ARG A 269 -4.03 10.53 -2.04
N VAL A 270 -4.99 11.45 -1.96
CA VAL A 270 -5.94 11.54 -0.84
C VAL A 270 -7.37 11.67 -1.38
N GLY A 271 -7.71 12.77 -2.05
CA GLY A 271 -9.06 13.05 -2.55
C GLY A 271 -9.60 12.00 -3.51
N GLU A 272 -8.75 11.48 -4.39
CA GLU A 272 -9.09 10.35 -5.28
C GLU A 272 -9.35 9.06 -4.49
N ILE A 273 -8.50 8.70 -3.52
CA ILE A 273 -8.66 7.48 -2.72
C ILE A 273 -9.90 7.57 -1.81
N HIS A 274 -10.21 8.74 -1.24
CA HIS A 274 -11.46 8.95 -0.50
C HIS A 274 -12.70 8.84 -1.41
N ALA A 275 -12.64 9.31 -2.66
CA ALA A 275 -13.74 9.15 -3.62
C ALA A 275 -13.95 7.68 -4.01
N ARG A 276 -12.86 6.93 -4.21
CA ARG A 276 -12.90 5.46 -4.42
C ARG A 276 -13.46 4.73 -3.21
N ALA A 277 -13.03 5.09 -1.99
CA ALA A 277 -13.56 4.52 -0.76
C ALA A 277 -15.07 4.77 -0.61
N LYS A 278 -15.54 5.97 -0.94
CA LYS A 278 -16.97 6.29 -0.98
C LYS A 278 -17.70 5.39 -1.98
N LYS A 279 -17.18 5.23 -3.20
CA LYS A 279 -17.75 4.34 -4.22
C LYS A 279 -17.78 2.88 -3.77
N VAL A 280 -16.68 2.35 -3.25
CA VAL A 280 -16.58 0.98 -2.70
C VAL A 280 -17.59 0.77 -1.57
N ASN A 281 -17.58 1.61 -0.55
CA ASN A 281 -18.37 1.42 0.68
C ASN A 281 -19.87 1.69 0.51
N GLN A 282 -20.25 2.61 -0.38
CA GLN A 282 -21.64 3.08 -0.49
C GLN A 282 -22.36 2.51 -1.72
N GLN A 283 -21.65 2.25 -2.83
CA GLN A 283 -22.26 1.87 -4.11
C GLN A 283 -21.94 0.43 -4.51
N ILE A 284 -20.67 0.01 -4.41
CA ILE A 284 -20.24 -1.33 -4.88
C ILE A 284 -20.55 -2.40 -3.82
N LYS A 285 -20.13 -2.19 -2.57
CA LYS A 285 -20.27 -3.12 -1.44
C LYS A 285 -19.84 -4.57 -1.76
N PRO A 286 -18.58 -4.78 -2.18
CA PRO A 286 -18.07 -6.10 -2.57
C PRO A 286 -17.73 -6.97 -1.36
N ASP A 287 -17.60 -8.28 -1.59
CA ASP A 287 -17.03 -9.21 -0.61
C ASP A 287 -15.51 -9.06 -0.46
N LEU A 288 -14.84 -8.62 -1.53
CA LEU A 288 -13.39 -8.43 -1.61
C LEU A 288 -13.05 -7.26 -2.54
N VAL A 289 -12.06 -6.45 -2.16
CA VAL A 289 -11.36 -5.54 -3.09
C VAL A 289 -9.96 -6.05 -3.38
N LEU A 290 -9.60 -6.08 -4.67
CA LEU A 290 -8.22 -6.24 -5.13
C LEU A 290 -7.66 -4.89 -5.57
N CYS A 291 -6.70 -4.33 -4.83
CA CYS A 291 -6.00 -3.12 -5.24
C CYS A 291 -4.79 -3.49 -6.09
N LEU A 292 -4.81 -3.15 -7.38
CA LEU A 292 -3.75 -3.52 -8.34
C LEU A 292 -2.79 -2.36 -8.55
N HIS A 293 -1.52 -2.62 -8.29
CA HIS A 293 -0.40 -1.69 -8.50
C HIS A 293 0.76 -2.40 -9.20
N TYR A 294 1.77 -1.61 -9.58
CA TYR A 294 3.10 -2.09 -9.94
C TYR A 294 4.12 -1.40 -9.04
N ASN A 295 5.21 -2.07 -8.70
CA ASN A 295 6.22 -1.49 -7.82
C ASN A 295 7.26 -0.67 -8.61
N ALA A 296 8.02 0.17 -7.95
CA ALA A 296 9.15 0.91 -8.53
C ALA A 296 10.24 1.13 -7.48
N GLU A 297 11.49 1.04 -7.92
CA GLU A 297 12.68 1.27 -7.09
C GLU A 297 13.31 2.63 -7.40
N ALA A 298 14.28 3.10 -6.60
CA ALA A 298 15.06 4.29 -6.96
C ALA A 298 15.80 4.06 -8.29
N TRP A 299 15.67 5.02 -9.21
CA TRP A 299 16.32 5.00 -10.54
C TRP A 299 17.54 5.94 -10.66
N GLY A 300 18.04 6.48 -9.54
CA GLY A 300 19.17 7.42 -9.53
C GLY A 300 18.78 8.85 -9.92
N ASP A 301 19.65 9.54 -10.66
CA ASP A 301 19.43 10.90 -11.15
C ASP A 301 18.28 10.92 -12.18
N ALA A 302 17.28 11.78 -11.96
CA ALA A 302 16.16 11.93 -12.87
C ALA A 302 16.55 12.41 -14.28
N ASN A 303 17.74 13.01 -14.45
CA ASN A 303 18.28 13.40 -15.76
C ASN A 303 19.06 12.28 -16.46
N ALA A 304 19.42 11.22 -15.74
CA ALA A 304 20.17 10.06 -16.22
C ALA A 304 19.65 8.77 -15.56
N PRO A 305 18.36 8.43 -15.78
CA PRO A 305 17.71 7.34 -15.06
C PRO A 305 18.35 5.99 -15.38
N GLN A 306 18.46 5.15 -14.35
CA GLN A 306 19.06 3.82 -14.42
C GLN A 306 18.04 2.73 -14.11
N TYR A 307 18.17 1.59 -14.80
CA TYR A 307 17.37 0.43 -14.48
C TYR A 307 17.72 -0.10 -13.08
N SER A 308 16.70 -0.44 -12.30
CA SER A 308 16.88 -1.15 -11.05
C SER A 308 17.35 -2.58 -11.32
N PRO A 309 18.37 -3.09 -10.61
CA PRO A 309 18.74 -4.50 -10.64
C PRO A 309 17.76 -5.39 -9.84
N LEU A 310 16.82 -4.79 -9.11
CA LEU A 310 15.86 -5.49 -8.27
C LEU A 310 14.53 -5.68 -9.00
N ASN A 311 13.93 -6.86 -8.84
CA ASN A 311 12.59 -7.17 -9.30
C ASN A 311 11.96 -8.13 -8.29
N HIS A 312 10.74 -7.84 -7.85
CA HIS A 312 10.10 -8.52 -6.72
C HIS A 312 8.58 -8.35 -6.75
N TYR A 313 7.91 -8.98 -5.78
CA TYR A 313 6.50 -8.75 -5.51
C TYR A 313 6.25 -8.61 -4.00
N HIS A 314 5.17 -7.93 -3.63
CA HIS A 314 4.58 -8.07 -2.29
C HIS A 314 3.07 -7.96 -2.32
N VAL A 315 2.47 -8.50 -1.26
CA VAL A 315 1.05 -8.48 -0.97
C VAL A 315 0.85 -7.78 0.37
N LEU A 316 -0.03 -6.78 0.39
CA LEU A 316 -0.24 -5.90 1.54
C LEU A 316 -1.68 -6.00 2.04
N VAL A 317 -1.83 -6.19 3.36
CA VAL A 317 -3.09 -6.07 4.10
C VAL A 317 -3.04 -4.86 5.04
N ASN A 318 -4.15 -4.52 5.71
CA ASN A 318 -4.15 -3.41 6.66
C ASN A 318 -3.48 -3.78 8.00
N GLY A 319 -2.76 -2.84 8.61
CA GLY A 319 -2.12 -2.97 9.92
C GLY A 319 -0.82 -2.17 9.99
N CYS A 320 0.04 -2.47 10.96
CA CYS A 320 1.33 -1.81 11.20
C CYS A 320 1.23 -0.28 11.24
N TYR A 321 0.32 0.23 12.07
CA TYR A 321 0.11 1.65 12.32
C TYR A 321 1.14 2.16 13.32
N ALA A 322 1.78 3.28 13.00
CA ALA A 322 2.70 3.94 13.93
C ALA A 322 1.94 4.82 14.95
N PRO A 323 2.48 5.05 16.17
CA PRO A 323 1.87 5.89 17.20
C PRO A 323 1.45 7.27 16.70
N VAL A 324 2.29 7.93 15.91
CA VAL A 324 2.02 9.25 15.31
C VAL A 324 0.83 9.24 14.34
N GLU A 325 0.59 8.12 13.65
CA GLU A 325 -0.55 8.00 12.75
C GLU A 325 -1.86 7.86 13.52
N VAL A 326 -1.86 7.06 14.59
CA VAL A 326 -3.05 6.84 15.44
C VAL A 326 -3.34 7.99 16.41
N GLU A 327 -2.51 9.03 16.46
CA GLU A 327 -2.92 10.30 17.10
C GLU A 327 -4.04 10.99 16.31
N GLN A 328 -4.09 10.80 14.98
CA GLN A 328 -5.18 11.32 14.16
C GLN A 328 -6.48 10.55 14.43
N ALA A 329 -7.56 11.27 14.69
CA ALA A 329 -8.82 10.72 15.18
C ALA A 329 -9.48 9.78 14.16
N ASP A 330 -9.45 10.15 12.89
CA ASP A 330 -9.91 9.35 11.75
C ASP A 330 -9.11 8.07 11.56
N VAL A 331 -7.78 8.16 11.50
CA VAL A 331 -6.88 7.00 11.38
C VAL A 331 -7.11 5.98 12.50
N ARG A 332 -7.24 6.47 13.74
CA ARG A 332 -7.51 5.66 14.94
C ARG A 332 -8.87 5.01 14.88
N PHE A 333 -9.91 5.75 14.49
CA PHE A 333 -11.26 5.21 14.31
C PHE A 333 -11.29 4.13 13.23
N GLU A 334 -10.69 4.38 12.08
CA GLU A 334 -10.63 3.45 10.94
C GLU A 334 -9.87 2.16 11.30
N MET A 335 -8.75 2.29 12.02
CA MET A 335 -8.00 1.15 12.57
C MET A 335 -8.90 0.28 13.47
N PHE A 336 -9.59 0.87 14.45
CA PHE A 336 -10.45 0.12 15.36
C PHE A 336 -11.69 -0.45 14.67
N GLN A 337 -12.27 0.26 13.71
CA GLN A 337 -13.40 -0.26 12.91
C GLN A 337 -12.99 -1.55 12.17
N ARG A 338 -11.77 -1.61 11.61
CA ARG A 338 -11.24 -2.79 10.91
C ARG A 338 -10.80 -3.92 11.85
N LEU A 339 -10.22 -3.58 13.00
CA LEU A 339 -9.83 -4.55 14.02
C LEU A 339 -11.07 -5.24 14.61
N LEU A 340 -12.04 -4.47 15.11
CA LEU A 340 -13.22 -4.99 15.81
C LEU A 340 -14.19 -5.73 14.89
N SER A 341 -14.27 -5.36 13.60
CA SER A 341 -15.01 -6.12 12.58
C SER A 341 -14.30 -7.43 12.14
N ARG A 342 -13.10 -7.71 12.66
CA ARG A 342 -12.30 -8.90 12.39
C ARG A 342 -12.06 -9.16 10.88
N VAL A 343 -11.98 -8.11 10.06
CA VAL A 343 -11.71 -8.20 8.60
C VAL A 343 -10.42 -8.98 8.31
N HIS A 344 -9.40 -8.79 9.15
CA HIS A 344 -8.08 -9.42 9.03
C HIS A 344 -8.11 -10.96 9.05
N GLU A 345 -9.13 -11.59 9.65
CA GLU A 345 -9.28 -13.05 9.68
C GLU A 345 -9.61 -13.63 8.29
N GLU A 346 -10.25 -12.85 7.42
CA GLU A 346 -10.52 -13.20 6.03
C GLU A 346 -9.32 -12.80 5.13
N GLU A 347 -8.77 -11.59 5.35
CA GLU A 347 -7.68 -11.03 4.55
C GLU A 347 -6.39 -11.83 4.61
N LEU A 348 -5.89 -12.16 5.81
CA LEU A 348 -4.58 -12.81 5.97
C LEU A 348 -4.47 -14.12 5.17
N PRO A 349 -5.37 -15.11 5.31
CA PRO A 349 -5.27 -16.35 4.55
C PRO A 349 -5.59 -16.19 3.05
N LEU A 350 -6.28 -15.11 2.65
CA LEU A 350 -6.54 -14.78 1.24
C LEU A 350 -5.30 -14.15 0.58
N ALA A 351 -4.68 -13.19 1.25
CA ALA A 351 -3.41 -12.59 0.88
C ALA A 351 -2.31 -13.64 0.73
N ASP A 352 -2.23 -14.58 1.67
CA ASP A 352 -1.38 -15.77 1.63
C ASP A 352 -1.55 -16.61 0.35
N ALA A 353 -2.79 -16.90 -0.03
CA ALA A 353 -3.07 -17.67 -1.22
C ALA A 353 -2.71 -16.90 -2.50
N VAL A 354 -2.96 -15.58 -2.53
CA VAL A 354 -2.59 -14.70 -3.64
C VAL A 354 -1.07 -14.51 -3.74
N SER A 355 -0.36 -14.41 -2.62
CA SER A 355 1.12 -14.34 -2.56
C SER A 355 1.75 -15.57 -3.21
N ARG A 356 1.35 -16.78 -2.80
CA ARG A 356 1.80 -18.04 -3.43
C ARG A 356 1.41 -18.14 -4.90
N GLY A 357 0.26 -17.57 -5.27
CA GLY A 357 -0.18 -17.44 -6.66
C GLY A 357 0.79 -16.60 -7.48
N LEU A 358 1.10 -15.39 -7.02
CA LEU A 358 2.04 -14.45 -7.65
C LEU A 358 3.45 -15.02 -7.73
N ALA A 359 4.00 -15.56 -6.64
CA ALA A 359 5.33 -16.18 -6.63
C ALA A 359 5.45 -17.27 -7.71
N ALA A 360 4.46 -18.17 -7.78
CA ALA A 360 4.46 -19.27 -8.73
C ALA A 360 4.21 -18.85 -10.19
N ALA A 361 3.54 -17.72 -10.43
CA ALA A 361 3.20 -17.26 -11.78
C ALA A 361 4.24 -16.29 -12.37
N THR A 362 4.86 -15.47 -11.52
CA THR A 362 5.84 -14.44 -11.93
C THR A 362 7.29 -14.92 -11.80
N GLY A 363 7.57 -15.88 -10.90
CA GLY A 363 8.92 -16.33 -10.58
C GLY A 363 9.74 -15.33 -9.75
N LEU A 364 9.12 -14.24 -9.29
CA LEU A 364 9.80 -13.17 -8.55
C LEU A 364 10.04 -13.54 -7.08
N PRO A 365 11.13 -13.03 -6.46
CA PRO A 365 11.29 -13.09 -5.01
C PRO A 365 10.30 -12.14 -4.31
N PRO A 366 9.92 -12.42 -3.05
CA PRO A 366 9.17 -11.48 -2.22
C PRO A 366 10.04 -10.26 -1.88
N TYR A 367 9.41 -9.07 -1.80
CA TYR A 367 10.06 -7.88 -1.27
C TYR A 367 10.30 -8.00 0.24
N VAL A 368 11.44 -7.48 0.70
CA VAL A 368 11.83 -7.50 2.11
C VAL A 368 11.79 -6.08 2.66
N TYR A 369 10.80 -5.79 3.49
CA TYR A 369 10.72 -4.51 4.19
C TYR A 369 11.82 -4.39 5.25
N THR A 370 12.56 -3.28 5.21
CA THR A 370 13.61 -2.92 6.18
C THR A 370 13.20 -1.78 7.11
N THR A 371 12.04 -1.17 6.88
CA THR A 371 11.49 -0.02 7.60
C THR A 371 10.35 -0.42 8.55
N PRO A 372 10.15 0.28 9.69
CA PRO A 372 9.16 -0.09 10.71
C PRO A 372 7.69 0.14 10.30
N ASN A 373 7.45 0.69 9.11
CA ASN A 373 6.11 1.00 8.56
C ASN A 373 5.44 -0.20 7.85
N ALA A 374 5.98 -1.40 8.01
CA ALA A 374 5.40 -2.65 7.54
C ALA A 374 5.81 -3.81 8.46
N ARG A 375 4.94 -4.81 8.60
CA ARG A 375 5.20 -6.02 9.40
C ARG A 375 4.83 -7.27 8.64
N ARG A 376 5.71 -8.29 8.67
CA ARG A 376 5.34 -9.64 8.24
C ARG A 376 4.34 -10.24 9.23
N VAL A 377 3.17 -10.63 8.73
CA VAL A 377 2.00 -11.03 9.56
C VAL A 377 1.56 -12.48 9.37
N THR A 378 2.18 -13.19 8.43
CA THR A 378 1.96 -14.62 8.18
C THR A 378 3.29 -15.33 7.96
N GLU A 379 3.25 -16.66 7.82
CA GLU A 379 4.44 -17.43 7.43
C GLU A 379 4.80 -17.28 5.94
N ASP A 380 3.94 -16.67 5.13
CA ASP A 380 4.28 -16.33 3.76
C ASP A 380 5.28 -15.15 3.74
N PRO A 381 6.43 -15.25 3.06
CA PRO A 381 7.42 -14.17 3.05
C PRO A 381 6.98 -12.96 2.21
N GLY A 382 5.96 -13.09 1.36
CA GLY A 382 5.45 -12.01 0.52
C GLY A 382 4.32 -11.17 1.15
N VAL A 383 3.83 -11.53 2.34
CA VAL A 383 2.64 -10.89 2.97
C VAL A 383 3.02 -9.99 4.14
N TYR A 384 2.70 -8.71 4.03
CA TYR A 384 2.92 -7.71 5.07
C TYR A 384 1.64 -6.94 5.42
N ALA A 385 1.47 -6.58 6.69
CA ALA A 385 0.50 -5.57 7.11
C ALA A 385 1.13 -4.18 7.03
N ARG A 386 0.38 -3.22 6.48
CA ARG A 386 0.83 -1.84 6.25
C ARG A 386 -0.34 -0.84 6.24
N ASN A 387 -0.12 0.34 6.80
CA ASN A 387 -1.12 1.40 6.85
C ASN A 387 -1.20 2.17 5.53
N LEU A 388 -1.86 1.58 4.52
CA LEU A 388 -2.19 2.26 3.27
C LEU A 388 -3.62 2.80 3.30
N LEU A 389 -3.85 3.99 2.74
CA LEU A 389 -5.14 4.69 2.80
C LEU A 389 -6.29 3.86 2.22
N ALA A 390 -6.12 3.22 1.05
CA ALA A 390 -7.14 2.33 0.48
C ALA A 390 -7.43 1.11 1.38
N ASN A 391 -6.37 0.44 1.87
CA ASN A 391 -6.48 -0.70 2.80
C ASN A 391 -7.16 -0.32 4.12
N ARG A 392 -7.12 0.96 4.51
CA ARG A 392 -7.73 1.47 5.73
C ARG A 392 -9.18 1.93 5.52
N LEU A 393 -9.49 2.59 4.41
CA LEU A 393 -10.79 3.19 4.17
C LEU A 393 -11.86 2.21 3.64
N TYR A 394 -11.47 1.11 2.99
CA TYR A 394 -12.44 0.17 2.43
C TYR A 394 -12.98 -0.74 3.55
N ASN A 395 -14.31 -0.80 3.69
CA ASN A 395 -15.00 -1.46 4.81
C ASN A 395 -15.26 -2.96 4.56
N CYS A 396 -14.36 -3.60 3.83
CA CYS A 396 -14.37 -5.00 3.43
C CYS A 396 -12.92 -5.55 3.45
N PRO A 397 -12.73 -6.86 3.24
CA PRO A 397 -11.44 -7.43 2.89
C PRO A 397 -10.82 -6.70 1.69
N VAL A 398 -9.55 -6.35 1.82
CA VAL A 398 -8.69 -5.75 0.79
C VAL A 398 -7.42 -6.58 0.70
N VAL A 399 -7.04 -6.93 -0.52
CA VAL A 399 -5.71 -7.46 -0.80
C VAL A 399 -5.05 -6.56 -1.85
N TYR A 400 -3.97 -5.92 -1.44
CA TYR A 400 -3.26 -4.92 -2.22
C TYR A 400 -1.98 -5.51 -2.77
N LEU A 401 -1.71 -5.28 -4.06
CA LEU A 401 -0.78 -6.09 -4.84
C LEU A 401 0.18 -5.19 -5.63
N GLU A 402 1.48 -5.29 -5.34
CA GLU A 402 2.53 -4.65 -6.16
C GLU A 402 3.58 -5.70 -6.61
N PRO A 403 3.27 -6.54 -7.61
CA PRO A 403 4.28 -7.32 -8.32
C PRO A 403 4.96 -6.47 -9.40
N TYR A 404 6.17 -6.90 -9.78
CA TYR A 404 7.00 -6.32 -10.84
C TYR A 404 7.49 -4.90 -10.55
N VAL A 405 8.81 -4.71 -10.57
CA VAL A 405 9.46 -3.39 -10.51
C VAL A 405 9.46 -2.77 -11.90
N MET A 406 8.69 -1.70 -12.12
CA MET A 406 8.49 -1.05 -13.42
C MET A 406 9.79 -0.60 -14.08
N ASN A 407 10.78 -0.15 -13.28
CA ASN A 407 12.09 0.29 -13.73
C ASN A 407 13.16 -0.81 -13.71
N HIS A 408 12.80 -2.10 -13.62
CA HIS A 408 13.70 -3.21 -13.94
C HIS A 408 13.67 -3.47 -15.46
N GLU A 409 14.83 -3.57 -16.11
CA GLU A 409 14.98 -3.57 -17.59
C GLU A 409 14.07 -4.57 -18.31
N GLU A 410 14.10 -5.85 -17.91
CA GLU A 410 13.22 -6.86 -18.53
C GLU A 410 11.74 -6.54 -18.29
N THR A 411 11.39 -6.09 -17.09
CA THR A 411 10.01 -5.75 -16.74
C THR A 411 9.52 -4.59 -17.60
N TYR A 412 10.33 -3.54 -17.70
CA TYR A 412 10.05 -2.33 -18.48
C TYR A 412 9.74 -2.67 -19.94
N HIS A 413 10.59 -3.46 -20.60
CA HIS A 413 10.35 -3.90 -21.97
C HIS A 413 9.12 -4.81 -22.12
N ARG A 414 8.81 -5.65 -21.12
CA ARG A 414 7.57 -6.45 -21.11
C ARG A 414 6.31 -5.60 -20.94
N LEU A 415 6.38 -4.50 -20.18
CA LEU A 415 5.27 -3.57 -19.97
C LEU A 415 5.07 -2.66 -21.18
N LEU A 416 6.14 -2.22 -21.86
CA LEU A 416 6.08 -1.51 -23.14
C LEU A 416 5.41 -2.36 -24.24
N ALA A 417 5.65 -3.67 -24.26
CA ALA A 417 4.99 -4.61 -25.17
C ALA A 417 3.49 -4.82 -24.86
N GLY A 418 2.98 -4.30 -23.74
CA GLY A 418 1.57 -4.33 -23.37
C GLY A 418 1.01 -5.72 -23.04
N HIS A 419 -0.32 -5.86 -23.19
CA HIS A 419 -1.02 -7.12 -23.01
C HIS A 419 -1.01 -7.95 -24.29
N PHE A 420 -0.63 -9.23 -24.18
CA PHE A 420 -0.73 -10.21 -25.25
C PHE A 420 -0.88 -11.62 -24.67
N ILE A 421 -1.59 -12.49 -25.39
CA ILE A 421 -1.77 -13.91 -25.04
C ILE A 421 -0.61 -14.74 -25.61
N GLY A 422 -0.18 -15.76 -24.87
CA GLY A 422 0.90 -16.66 -25.29
C GLY A 422 2.28 -16.08 -24.98
N ARG A 423 3.20 -16.15 -25.94
CA ARG A 423 4.58 -15.64 -25.79
C ARG A 423 5.03 -14.91 -27.03
N THR A 424 5.83 -13.86 -26.85
CA THR A 424 6.47 -13.11 -27.94
C THR A 424 7.95 -12.87 -27.63
N LEU A 425 8.73 -12.45 -28.64
CA LEU A 425 10.16 -12.18 -28.48
C LEU A 425 10.37 -10.78 -27.90
N ILE A 426 10.91 -10.70 -26.68
CA ILE A 426 11.23 -9.44 -25.98
C ILE A 426 12.68 -9.52 -25.53
N ALA A 427 13.51 -8.55 -25.92
CA ALA A 427 14.95 -8.52 -25.66
C ALA A 427 15.65 -9.87 -25.96
N GLY A 428 15.35 -10.47 -27.12
CA GLY A 428 15.93 -11.74 -27.56
C GLY A 428 15.44 -13.00 -26.82
N ARG A 429 14.51 -12.88 -25.87
CA ARG A 429 13.93 -14.01 -25.11
C ARG A 429 12.44 -14.17 -25.40
N LEU A 430 11.95 -15.41 -25.46
CA LEU A 430 10.54 -15.72 -25.68
C LEU A 430 9.78 -15.65 -24.35
N GLN A 431 8.99 -14.59 -24.15
CA GLN A 431 8.40 -14.21 -22.86
C GLN A 431 6.88 -14.05 -22.92
N THR A 432 6.21 -14.28 -21.80
CA THR A 432 4.80 -13.93 -21.52
C THR A 432 4.66 -12.42 -21.22
N SER A 433 3.48 -11.85 -21.47
CA SER A 433 3.17 -10.50 -20.97
C SER A 433 3.23 -10.48 -19.44
N ALA A 434 3.83 -9.44 -18.85
CA ALA A 434 3.85 -9.28 -17.39
C ALA A 434 2.43 -9.16 -16.81
N ILE A 435 1.48 -8.64 -17.61
CA ILE A 435 0.06 -8.55 -17.27
C ILE A 435 -0.55 -9.96 -17.16
N GLU A 436 -0.28 -10.87 -18.11
CA GLU A 436 -0.80 -12.25 -18.06
C GLU A 436 -0.21 -13.07 -16.90
N ASP A 437 1.06 -12.87 -16.54
CA ASP A 437 1.66 -13.55 -15.39
C ASP A 437 1.09 -13.04 -14.06
N TYR A 438 0.89 -11.72 -13.92
CA TYR A 438 0.21 -11.10 -12.78
C TYR A 438 -1.22 -11.65 -12.64
N VAL A 439 -2.04 -11.56 -13.70
CA VAL A 439 -3.43 -12.04 -13.68
C VAL A 439 -3.49 -13.53 -13.34
N ARG A 440 -2.63 -14.37 -13.93
CA ARG A 440 -2.55 -15.81 -13.62
C ARG A 440 -2.25 -16.08 -12.15
N GLY A 441 -1.35 -15.30 -11.55
CA GLY A 441 -1.00 -15.43 -10.13
C GLY A 441 -2.19 -15.10 -9.22
N VAL A 442 -2.87 -13.98 -9.46
CA VAL A 442 -4.05 -13.56 -8.68
C VAL A 442 -5.19 -14.56 -8.82
N VAL A 443 -5.52 -14.97 -10.04
CA VAL A 443 -6.57 -15.97 -10.32
C VAL A 443 -6.25 -17.29 -9.59
N LYS A 444 -5.02 -17.79 -9.68
CA LYS A 444 -4.59 -19.03 -9.00
C LYS A 444 -4.75 -18.92 -7.48
N GLY A 445 -4.41 -17.78 -6.89
CA GLY A 445 -4.55 -17.54 -5.46
C GLY A 445 -6.00 -17.54 -5.00
N LEU A 446 -6.86 -16.76 -5.66
CA LEU A 446 -8.29 -16.68 -5.35
C LEU A 446 -9.00 -18.03 -5.50
N VAL A 447 -8.76 -18.74 -6.60
CA VAL A 447 -9.35 -20.07 -6.82
C VAL A 447 -8.92 -21.03 -5.72
N THR A 448 -7.63 -21.10 -5.40
CA THR A 448 -7.11 -21.92 -4.29
C THR A 448 -7.79 -21.57 -2.96
N TYR A 449 -7.95 -20.28 -2.65
CA TYR A 449 -8.57 -19.81 -1.42
C TYR A 449 -10.03 -20.25 -1.30
N TYR A 450 -10.88 -19.84 -2.25
CA TYR A 450 -12.31 -20.09 -2.18
C TYR A 450 -12.65 -21.58 -2.34
N GLN A 451 -11.94 -22.34 -3.19
CA GLN A 451 -12.10 -23.80 -3.24
C GLN A 451 -11.71 -24.49 -1.93
N THR A 452 -10.77 -23.95 -1.17
CA THR A 452 -10.38 -24.50 0.14
C THR A 452 -11.38 -24.14 1.24
N ARG A 453 -11.86 -22.89 1.26
CA ARG A 453 -12.76 -22.37 2.29
C ARG A 453 -14.23 -22.75 2.10
N ARG A 454 -14.66 -23.08 0.88
CA ARG A 454 -16.06 -23.44 0.53
C ARG A 454 -16.25 -24.91 0.18
N LYS A 455 -15.36 -25.81 0.62
CA LYS A 455 -15.59 -27.25 0.43
C LYS A 455 -16.93 -27.67 1.05
N PRO A 456 -17.73 -28.52 0.38
CA PRO A 456 -18.81 -29.24 1.05
C PRO A 456 -18.26 -30.00 2.28
N LEU A 457 -19.05 -30.01 3.36
CA LEU A 457 -18.83 -30.83 4.55
C LEU A 457 -19.12 -32.31 4.25
#